data_AF-A0A1I8BGI8-F1
#
_entry.id   AF-A0A1I8BGI8-F1
#
_cell.length_a   1.000
_cell.length_b   1.000
_cell.length_c   1.000
_cell.angle_alpha   90.00
_cell.angle_beta   90.00
_cell.angle_gamma   90.00
#
_symmetry.space_group_name_H-M   'P 1'
#
loop_
_entity.id
_entity.type
_entity.pdbx_description
1 polymer ?
#
loop_
_entity_poly.entity_id
_entity_poly.type
_entity_poly.pdbx_seq_one_letter_code
_entity_poly.pdbx_strand_id
1 'polypeptide(L)'
;MHFFEVLHQSGHFVFFFITLTGINFIPASLAFKIEAHSIIAANIVNFMFLSMSIDRFIAIAFPLFYVQINFRFYIFLHLFSNFIFALVTLYIHLISVFSHPNFYVTSNIADIYGLPGPFDTRICTTIILSFAIFVHLIIGLLAKYKGGCNKNNTFKFLQKFFKKILQMRK
;
A
#
# COMPACT_ATOMS: atom_id res chain seq x y z
N MET A 1 -2.36 1.76 -7.85
CA MET A 1 -0.96 1.60 -7.41
C MET A 1 -0.05 2.52 -8.23
N HIS A 2 0.06 2.32 -9.55
CA HIS A 2 0.94 3.13 -10.41
C HIS A 2 0.77 4.65 -10.30
N PHE A 3 -0.46 5.15 -10.20
CA PHE A 3 -0.67 6.60 -10.00
C PHE A 3 0.03 7.14 -8.74
N PHE A 4 -0.09 6.43 -7.61
CA PHE A 4 0.53 6.85 -6.35
C PHE A 4 2.04 6.61 -6.33
N GLU A 5 2.54 5.61 -7.04
CA GLU A 5 3.99 5.44 -7.23
C GLU A 5 4.57 6.62 -8.01
N VAL A 6 3.94 7.02 -9.11
CA VAL A 6 4.36 8.19 -9.89
C VAL A 6 4.29 9.47 -9.04
N LEU A 7 3.21 9.64 -8.26
CA LEU A 7 3.05 10.79 -7.35
C LEU A 7 4.04 10.77 -6.18
N HIS A 8 4.50 9.60 -5.74
CA HIS A 8 5.58 9.51 -4.78
C HIS A 8 6.91 9.91 -5.44
N GLN A 9 7.19 9.38 -6.63
CA GLN A 9 8.41 9.69 -7.38
C GLN A 9 8.52 11.18 -7.75
N SER A 10 7.41 11.91 -7.90
CA SER A 10 7.44 13.35 -8.14
C SER A 10 8.14 14.15 -7.02
N GLY A 11 8.10 13.66 -5.77
CA GLY A 11 8.84 14.31 -4.68
C GLY A 11 10.36 14.17 -4.79
N HIS A 12 10.87 13.09 -5.38
CA HIS A 12 12.30 12.95 -5.64
C HIS A 12 12.83 13.93 -6.70
N PHE A 13 11.97 14.41 -7.60
CA PHE A 13 12.35 15.48 -8.53
C PHE A 13 12.59 16.83 -7.82
N VAL A 14 11.92 17.07 -6.69
CA VAL A 14 12.13 18.29 -5.88
C VAL A 14 13.53 18.30 -5.27
N PHE A 15 13.94 17.18 -4.66
CA PHE A 15 15.30 16.95 -4.20
C PHE A 15 16.34 17.21 -5.31
N PHE A 16 16.12 16.65 -6.49
CA PHE A 16 17.02 16.80 -7.63
C PHE A 16 17.13 18.26 -8.07
N PHE A 17 16.01 18.97 -8.18
CA PHE A 17 15.99 20.38 -8.55
C PHE A 17 16.76 21.25 -7.54
N ILE A 18 16.51 21.07 -6.25
CA ILE A 18 17.20 21.80 -5.18
C ILE A 18 18.71 21.57 -5.24
N THR A 19 19.13 20.30 -5.41
CA THR A 19 20.54 19.94 -5.56
C THR A 19 21.19 20.63 -6.76
N LEU A 20 20.49 20.71 -7.91
CA LEU A 20 21.00 21.40 -9.11
C LEU A 20 21.17 22.91 -8.93
N THR A 21 20.37 23.55 -8.06
CA THR A 21 20.51 24.99 -7.77
C THR A 21 21.72 25.33 -6.88
N GLY A 22 22.41 24.31 -6.33
CA GLY A 22 23.49 24.49 -5.37
C GLY A 22 23.02 24.78 -3.94
N ILE A 23 21.70 24.84 -3.72
CA ILE A 23 21.10 24.92 -2.39
C ILE A 23 21.06 23.50 -1.82
N ASN A 24 21.95 23.17 -0.88
CA ASN A 24 22.02 21.81 -0.33
C ASN A 24 21.01 21.56 0.80
N PHE A 25 20.49 22.62 1.42
CA PHE A 25 19.61 22.51 2.57
C PHE A 25 18.51 23.57 2.55
N ILE A 26 17.28 23.14 2.83
CA ILE A 26 16.13 24.02 3.03
C ILE A 26 15.46 23.72 4.36
N PRO A 27 14.70 24.68 4.94
CA PRO A 27 13.94 24.43 6.16
C PRO A 27 12.96 23.25 5.98
N ALA A 28 12.86 22.38 6.98
CA ALA A 28 11.97 21.21 6.95
C ALA A 28 10.51 21.57 6.68
N SER A 29 10.05 22.73 7.18
CA SER A 29 8.70 23.24 6.93
C SER A 29 8.44 23.62 5.47
N LEU A 30 9.47 24.09 4.76
CA LEU A 30 9.39 24.37 3.33
C LEU A 30 9.40 23.07 2.53
N ALA A 31 10.32 22.15 2.84
CA ALA A 31 10.38 20.84 2.21
C ALA A 31 9.04 20.09 2.34
N PHE A 32 8.47 20.06 3.55
CA PHE A 32 7.19 19.42 3.82
C PHE A 32 6.04 20.03 3.01
N LYS A 33 5.99 21.37 2.86
CA LYS A 33 4.94 22.02 2.05
C LYS A 33 5.00 21.63 0.59
N ILE A 34 6.21 21.50 0.04
CA ILE A 34 6.40 21.15 -1.37
C ILE A 34 6.12 19.64 -1.57
N GLU A 35 6.56 18.80 -0.64
CA GLU A 35 6.56 17.33 -0.78
C GLU A 35 5.39 16.62 -0.11
N ALA A 36 4.48 17.33 0.57
CA ALA A 36 3.33 16.75 1.26
C ALA A 36 2.53 15.76 0.38
N HIS A 37 2.34 16.10 -0.90
CA HIS A 37 1.66 15.23 -1.86
C HIS A 37 2.39 13.89 -2.08
N SER A 38 3.72 13.92 -2.14
CA SER A 38 4.54 12.72 -2.30
C SER A 38 4.56 11.89 -1.01
N ILE A 39 4.57 12.52 0.16
CA ILE A 39 4.45 11.84 1.46
C ILE A 39 3.11 11.09 1.57
N ILE A 40 2.00 11.75 1.19
CA ILE A 40 0.69 11.09 1.13
C ILE A 40 0.76 9.86 0.22
N ALA A 41 1.30 10.05 -0.99
CA ALA A 41 1.39 8.98 -1.99
C ALA A 41 2.23 7.79 -1.49
N ALA A 42 3.38 8.05 -0.87
CA ALA A 42 4.25 7.03 -0.28
C ALA A 42 3.52 6.22 0.80
N ASN A 43 2.82 6.90 1.71
CA ASN A 43 2.08 6.23 2.79
C ASN A 43 0.88 5.43 2.26
N ILE A 44 0.20 5.90 1.21
CA ILE A 44 -0.83 5.12 0.51
C ILE A 44 -0.21 3.85 -0.08
N VAL A 45 0.91 3.94 -0.81
CA VAL A 45 1.56 2.77 -1.42
C VAL A 45 1.98 1.75 -0.35
N ASN A 46 2.55 2.21 0.75
CA ASN A 46 2.95 1.34 1.86
C ASN A 46 1.77 0.57 2.46
N PHE A 47 0.63 1.24 2.69
CA PHE A 47 -0.57 0.58 3.23
C PHE A 47 -1.28 -0.30 2.19
N MET A 48 -1.20 0.07 0.91
CA MET A 48 -1.77 -0.71 -0.18
C MET A 48 -1.18 -2.12 -0.26
N PHE A 49 0.09 -2.32 0.10
CA PHE A 49 0.67 -3.67 0.19
C PHE A 49 -0.08 -4.55 1.19
N LEU A 50 -0.49 -3.99 2.34
CA LEU A 50 -1.30 -4.70 3.31
C LEU A 50 -2.71 -4.98 2.77
N SER A 51 -3.38 -3.97 2.21
CA SER A 51 -4.70 -4.14 1.59
C SER A 51 -4.72 -5.26 0.53
N MET A 52 -3.72 -5.27 -0.36
CA MET A 52 -3.58 -6.31 -1.39
C MET A 52 -3.26 -7.68 -0.80
N SER A 53 -2.47 -7.74 0.27
CA SER A 53 -2.20 -9.00 0.99
C SER A 53 -3.48 -9.59 1.55
N ILE A 54 -4.31 -8.75 2.19
CA ILE A 54 -5.60 -9.16 2.77
C ILE A 54 -6.57 -9.60 1.67
N ASP A 55 -6.68 -8.85 0.56
CA ASP A 55 -7.51 -9.20 -0.58
C ASP A 55 -7.18 -10.59 -1.14
N ARG A 56 -5.90 -10.83 -1.44
CA ARG A 56 -5.42 -12.13 -1.93
C ARG A 56 -5.63 -13.25 -0.93
N PHE A 57 -5.44 -12.98 0.37
CA PHE A 57 -5.68 -13.96 1.42
C PHE A 57 -7.14 -14.39 1.45
N ILE A 58 -8.08 -13.43 1.43
CA ILE A 58 -9.52 -13.72 1.44
C ILE A 58 -9.90 -14.50 0.18
N ALA A 59 -9.41 -14.10 -1.00
CA ALA A 59 -9.70 -14.76 -2.27
C ALA A 59 -9.28 -16.24 -2.27
N ILE A 60 -8.11 -16.57 -1.69
CA ILE A 60 -7.55 -17.93 -1.71
C ILE A 60 -8.05 -18.78 -0.54
N ALA A 61 -8.15 -18.20 0.66
CA ALA A 61 -8.63 -18.91 1.85
C ALA A 61 -10.14 -19.20 1.73
N PHE A 62 -10.93 -18.22 1.28
CA PHE A 62 -12.40 -18.24 1.29
C PHE A 62 -13.02 -17.88 -0.08
N PRO A 63 -12.82 -18.70 -1.12
CA PRO A 63 -13.25 -18.37 -2.49
C PRO A 63 -14.78 -18.22 -2.64
N LEU A 64 -15.58 -19.02 -1.93
CA LEU A 64 -17.04 -18.93 -1.98
C LEU A 64 -17.57 -17.63 -1.36
N PHE A 65 -16.94 -17.19 -0.27
CA PHE A 65 -17.25 -15.91 0.36
C PHE A 65 -16.83 -14.75 -0.54
N TYR A 66 -15.62 -14.81 -1.11
CA TYR A 66 -15.06 -13.74 -1.95
C TYR A 66 -15.96 -13.38 -3.15
N VAL A 67 -16.58 -14.39 -3.79
CA VAL A 67 -17.52 -14.17 -4.92
C VAL A 67 -18.83 -13.49 -4.49
N GLN A 68 -19.23 -13.63 -3.23
CA GLN A 68 -20.47 -13.04 -2.71
C GLN A 68 -20.28 -11.59 -2.22
N ILE A 69 -19.04 -11.12 -2.10
CA ILE A 69 -18.75 -9.76 -1.63
C ILE A 69 -19.20 -8.74 -2.68
N ASN A 70 -19.84 -7.65 -2.24
CA ASN A 70 -20.09 -6.50 -3.09
C ASN A 70 -18.76 -5.80 -3.45
N PHE A 71 -18.27 -6.08 -4.66
CA PHE A 71 -16.99 -5.59 -5.16
C PHE A 71 -16.82 -4.07 -5.06
N ARG A 72 -17.87 -3.29 -5.34
CA ARG A 72 -17.79 -1.82 -5.30
C ARG A 72 -17.58 -1.31 -3.87
N PHE A 73 -18.37 -1.83 -2.94
CA PHE A 73 -18.25 -1.47 -1.53
C PHE A 73 -16.91 -1.94 -0.94
N TYR A 74 -16.46 -3.13 -1.32
CA TYR A 74 -15.20 -3.69 -0.89
C TYR A 74 -13.99 -2.85 -1.33
N ILE A 75 -13.91 -2.48 -2.61
CA ILE A 75 -12.87 -1.59 -3.11
C ILE A 75 -12.93 -0.23 -2.42
N PHE A 76 -14.14 0.31 -2.22
CA PHE A 76 -14.30 1.57 -1.52
C PHE A 76 -13.70 1.52 -0.11
N LEU A 77 -13.98 0.46 0.67
CA LEU A 77 -13.41 0.30 2.01
C LEU A 77 -11.88 0.22 2.00
N HIS A 78 -11.29 -0.49 1.02
CA HIS A 78 -9.84 -0.55 0.87
C HIS A 78 -9.27 0.83 0.53
N LEU A 79 -9.80 1.51 -0.47
CA LEU A 79 -9.33 2.86 -0.83
C LEU A 79 -9.49 3.83 0.34
N PHE A 80 -10.63 3.82 1.00
CA PHE A 80 -10.91 4.70 2.13
C PHE A 80 -9.95 4.47 3.31
N SER A 81 -9.67 3.21 3.66
CA SER A 81 -8.70 2.89 4.72
C SER A 81 -7.27 3.32 4.36
N ASN A 82 -6.85 3.16 3.10
CA ASN A 82 -5.58 3.68 2.60
C ASN A 82 -5.46 5.20 2.77
N PHE A 83 -6.52 5.95 2.39
CA PHE A 83 -6.53 7.40 2.55
C PHE A 83 -6.50 7.84 4.02
N ILE A 84 -7.27 7.19 4.89
CA ILE A 84 -7.23 7.48 6.33
C ILE A 84 -5.83 7.31 6.89
N PHE A 85 -5.18 6.18 6.58
CA PHE A 85 -3.82 5.90 7.04
C PHE A 85 -2.83 6.98 6.57
N ALA A 86 -2.93 7.39 5.31
CA ALA A 86 -2.07 8.43 4.75
C ALA A 86 -2.31 9.82 5.38
N LEU A 87 -3.54 10.16 5.71
CA LEU A 87 -3.86 11.44 6.39
C LEU A 87 -3.35 11.46 7.84
N VAL A 88 -3.49 10.33 8.57
CA VAL A 88 -2.97 10.22 9.94
C VAL A 88 -1.46 10.35 9.96
N THR A 89 -0.76 9.65 9.06
CA THR A 89 0.70 9.74 8.94
C THR A 89 1.16 11.14 8.53
N LEU A 90 0.48 11.77 7.57
CA LEU A 90 0.75 13.16 7.19
C LEU A 90 0.61 14.13 8.39
N TYR A 91 -0.43 13.95 9.20
CA TYR A 91 -0.64 14.76 10.40
C TYR A 91 0.49 14.58 11.43
N ILE A 92 0.99 13.35 11.61
CA ILE A 92 2.15 13.08 12.49
C ILE A 92 3.41 13.78 11.96
N HIS A 93 3.67 13.72 10.65
CA HIS A 93 4.80 14.43 10.04
C HIS A 93 4.65 15.95 10.16
N LEU A 94 3.42 16.47 10.03
CA LEU A 94 3.14 17.88 10.22
C LEU A 94 3.51 18.34 11.64
N ILE A 95 3.10 17.59 12.68
CA ILE A 95 3.50 17.88 14.06
C ILE A 95 5.02 17.86 14.19
N SER A 96 5.66 16.80 13.70
CA SER A 96 7.11 16.62 13.80
C SER A 96 7.90 17.78 13.17
N VAL A 97 7.48 18.24 11.99
CA VAL A 97 8.08 19.37 11.27
C VAL A 97 7.89 20.69 12.04
N PHE A 98 6.69 20.96 12.56
CA PHE A 98 6.43 22.21 13.30
C PHE A 98 7.01 22.22 14.71
N SER A 99 7.29 21.05 15.30
CA SER A 99 8.05 20.95 16.55
C SER A 99 9.54 21.25 16.36
N HIS A 100 10.07 21.21 15.13
CA HIS A 100 11.49 21.43 14.83
C HIS A 100 11.69 22.52 13.76
N PRO A 101 11.33 23.79 14.04
CA PRO A 101 11.31 24.87 13.04
C PRO A 101 12.69 25.24 12.48
N ASN A 102 13.76 24.95 13.22
CA ASN A 102 15.15 25.25 12.83
C ASN A 102 15.85 24.05 12.18
N PHE A 103 15.12 22.99 11.85
CA PHE A 103 15.72 21.81 11.22
C PHE A 103 15.83 22.03 9.72
N TYR A 104 17.03 21.80 9.19
CA TYR A 104 17.34 21.91 7.78
C TYR A 104 17.50 20.52 7.19
N VAL A 105 16.89 20.30 6.03
CA VAL A 105 16.85 19.02 5.33
C VAL A 105 17.33 19.20 3.91
N THR A 106 17.78 18.12 3.29
CA THR A 106 18.22 18.13 1.89
C THR A 106 17.04 18.19 0.91
N SER A 107 15.81 18.18 1.42
CA SER A 107 14.58 17.92 0.66
C SER A 107 14.53 16.50 0.10
N ASN A 108 15.24 15.56 0.71
CA ASN A 108 14.92 14.16 0.50
C ASN A 108 13.72 13.83 1.38
N ILE A 109 12.69 13.21 0.80
CA ILE A 109 11.50 12.73 1.54
C ILE A 109 11.92 11.92 2.78
N ALA A 110 12.99 11.13 2.69
CA ALA A 110 13.52 10.34 3.79
C ALA A 110 13.90 11.19 5.02
N ASP A 111 14.32 12.45 4.82
CA ASP A 111 14.66 13.36 5.91
C ASP A 111 13.42 13.71 6.72
N ILE A 112 12.27 13.87 6.07
CA ILE A 112 10.98 14.15 6.73
C ILE A 112 10.50 12.93 7.52
N TYR A 113 10.76 11.72 7.02
CA TYR A 113 10.50 10.48 7.77
C TYR A 113 11.45 10.28 8.95
N GLY A 114 12.65 10.86 8.89
CA GLY A 114 13.66 10.78 9.94
C GLY A 114 13.48 11.77 11.08
N LEU A 115 12.59 12.76 10.93
CA LEU A 115 12.38 13.78 11.96
C LEU A 115 11.82 13.16 13.25
N PRO A 116 12.35 13.57 14.42
CA PRO A 116 11.80 13.14 15.69
C PRO A 116 10.38 13.67 15.85
N GLY A 117 9.48 12.81 16.29
CA GLY A 117 8.07 13.12 16.46
C GLY A 117 7.47 12.33 17.62
N PRO A 118 6.20 12.58 17.94
CA PRO A 118 5.50 11.84 19.00
C PRO A 118 5.38 10.35 18.70
N PHE A 119 5.56 9.96 17.43
CA PHE A 119 5.40 8.61 16.96
C PHE A 119 6.34 8.33 15.79
N ASP A 120 7.11 7.23 15.86
CA ASP A 120 8.01 6.83 14.78
C ASP A 120 7.22 6.08 13.69
N THR A 121 6.88 6.79 12.62
CA THR A 121 6.14 6.24 11.50
C THR A 121 6.90 5.11 10.79
N ARG A 122 8.24 5.08 10.87
CA ARG A 122 9.10 4.06 10.23
C ARG A 122 8.93 2.70 10.90
N ILE A 123 8.81 2.68 12.22
CA ILE A 123 8.55 1.44 12.98
C ILE A 123 7.19 0.87 12.53
N CYS A 124 6.18 1.72 12.40
CA CYS A 124 4.85 1.29 12.01
C CYS A 124 4.77 0.79 10.57
N THR A 125 5.40 1.48 9.63
CA THR A 125 5.50 0.98 8.26
C THR A 125 6.24 -0.34 8.20
N THR A 126 7.30 -0.52 9.00
CA THR A 126 8.05 -1.78 9.06
C THR A 126 7.17 -2.93 9.58
N ILE A 127 6.39 -2.69 10.64
CA ILE A 127 5.45 -3.69 11.18
C ILE A 127 4.39 -4.06 10.13
N ILE A 128 3.79 -3.06 9.47
CA ILE A 128 2.77 -3.26 8.44
C ILE A 128 3.32 -4.08 7.26
N LEU A 129 4.51 -3.72 6.76
CA LEU A 129 5.14 -4.43 5.64
C LEU A 129 5.56 -5.85 6.04
N SER A 130 6.09 -6.03 7.25
CA SER A 130 6.44 -7.36 7.77
C SER A 130 5.22 -8.27 7.87
N PHE A 131 4.09 -7.73 8.33
CA PHE A 131 2.83 -8.46 8.36
C PHE A 131 2.31 -8.76 6.94
N ALA A 132 2.41 -7.82 6.00
CA ALA A 132 2.04 -8.04 4.60
C ALA A 132 2.87 -9.16 3.95
N ILE A 133 4.18 -9.21 4.20
CA ILE A 133 5.08 -10.29 3.76
C ILE A 133 4.64 -11.61 4.37
N PHE A 134 4.38 -11.65 5.68
CA PHE A 134 3.94 -12.85 6.37
C PHE A 134 2.63 -13.41 5.78
N VAL A 135 1.65 -12.55 5.50
CA VAL A 135 0.39 -12.95 4.83
C VAL A 135 0.66 -13.50 3.42
N HIS A 136 1.57 -12.89 2.66
CA HIS A 136 1.97 -13.41 1.34
C HIS A 136 2.62 -14.79 1.41
N LEU A 137 3.43 -15.08 2.44
CA LEU A 137 4.00 -16.41 2.66
C LEU A 137 2.89 -17.44 2.94
N ILE A 138 1.92 -17.10 3.79
CA ILE A 138 0.75 -17.96 4.06
C ILE A 138 -0.03 -18.22 2.78
N ILE A 139 -0.27 -17.18 1.96
CA ILE A 139 -0.94 -17.31 0.67
C ILE A 139 -0.19 -18.29 -0.23
N GLY A 140 1.15 -18.18 -0.33
CA GLY A 140 1.98 -19.09 -1.12
C GLY A 140 1.86 -20.55 -0.67
N LEU A 141 1.85 -20.78 0.65
CA LEU A 141 1.65 -22.12 1.23
C LEU A 141 0.24 -22.66 0.96
N LEU A 142 -0.80 -21.84 1.15
CA LEU A 142 -2.19 -22.22 0.88
C LEU A 142 -2.42 -22.53 -0.60
N ALA A 143 -1.86 -21.71 -1.49
CA ALA A 143 -1.93 -21.91 -2.93
C ALA A 143 -1.22 -23.21 -3.33
N LYS A 144 -0.06 -23.53 -2.74
CA LYS A 144 0.64 -24.81 -2.99
C LYS A 144 -0.17 -26.01 -2.49
N TYR A 145 -0.72 -25.93 -1.27
CA TYR A 145 -1.53 -27.02 -0.70
C TYR A 145 -2.80 -27.26 -1.51
N LYS A 146 -3.59 -26.21 -1.79
CA LYS A 146 -4.82 -26.32 -2.57
C LYS A 146 -4.56 -26.63 -4.05
N GLY A 147 -3.48 -26.11 -4.64
CA GLY A 147 -3.09 -26.38 -6.03
C GLY A 147 -2.55 -27.81 -6.24
N GLY A 148 -1.83 -28.34 -5.25
CA GLY A 148 -1.32 -29.73 -5.25
C GLY A 148 -2.41 -30.79 -5.08
N CYS A 149 -3.42 -30.53 -4.23
CA CYS A 149 -4.53 -31.45 -4.00
C CYS A 149 -5.58 -31.50 -5.13
N ASN A 150 -5.62 -30.53 -6.05
CA ASN A 150 -6.80 -30.28 -6.87
C ASN A 150 -6.65 -30.60 -8.37
N LYS A 151 -5.52 -31.14 -8.84
CA LYS A 151 -5.39 -31.54 -10.27
C LYS A 151 -6.51 -32.47 -10.74
N ASN A 152 -7.04 -33.33 -9.86
CA ASN A 152 -8.13 -34.25 -10.21
C ASN A 152 -9.55 -33.70 -9.97
N ASN A 153 -9.73 -32.71 -9.08
CA ASN A 153 -11.06 -32.23 -8.70
C ASN A 153 -11.44 -30.91 -9.36
N THR A 154 -10.50 -30.00 -9.66
CA THR A 154 -10.79 -28.79 -10.44
C THR A 154 -11.18 -29.13 -11.86
N PHE A 155 -10.52 -30.13 -12.48
CA PHE A 155 -10.87 -30.59 -13.82
C PHE A 155 -12.27 -31.22 -13.87
N LYS A 156 -12.64 -32.01 -12.86
CA LYS A 156 -13.99 -32.58 -12.72
C LYS A 156 -15.06 -31.52 -12.45
N PHE A 157 -14.75 -30.49 -11.67
CA PHE A 157 -15.67 -29.38 -11.41
C PHE A 157 -15.89 -28.51 -12.66
N LEU A 158 -14.80 -28.15 -13.38
CA LEU A 158 -14.87 -27.44 -14.65
C LEU A 158 -15.64 -28.26 -15.70
N GLN A 159 -15.39 -29.56 -15.81
CA GLN A 159 -16.18 -30.44 -16.70
C GLN A 159 -17.67 -30.42 -16.34
N LYS A 160 -18.04 -30.55 -15.05
CA LYS A 160 -19.44 -30.47 -14.62
C LYS A 160 -20.07 -29.11 -14.93
N PHE A 161 -19.33 -28.04 -14.74
CA PHE A 161 -19.80 -26.67 -14.99
C PHE A 161 -20.03 -26.42 -16.49
N PHE A 162 -19.08 -26.81 -17.35
CA PHE A 162 -19.23 -26.72 -18.81
C PHE A 162 -20.37 -27.60 -19.34
N LYS A 163 -20.56 -28.81 -18.80
CA LYS A 163 -21.67 -29.70 -19.19
C LYS A 163 -23.04 -29.08 -18.87
N LYS A 164 -23.15 -28.36 -17.75
CA LYS A 164 -24.37 -27.68 -17.31
C LYS A 164 -24.68 -26.45 -18.18
N ILE A 165 -23.66 -25.70 -18.59
CA ILE A 165 -23.81 -24.59 -19.55
C ILE A 165 -24.28 -25.09 -20.92
N LEU A 166 -23.75 -26.23 -21.38
CA LEU A 166 -24.13 -26.80 -22.68
C LEU A 166 -25.58 -27.34 -22.71
N GLN A 167 -26.09 -27.82 -21.58
CA GLN A 167 -27.48 -28.27 -21.43
C GLN A 167 -28.50 -27.13 -21.38
N MET A 168 -28.10 -25.93 -20.93
CA MET A 168 -28.97 -24.74 -20.91
C MET A 168 -29.06 -24.03 -22.29
N ARG A 169 -28.34 -24.52 -23.30
CA ARG A 169 -28.29 -23.95 -24.67
C ARG A 169 -29.07 -24.77 -25.71
N LYS A 170 -29.79 -25.82 -25.31
CA LYS A 170 -30.79 -26.53 -26.11
C LYS A 170 -32.18 -26.18 -25.60
#